data_AF-A0A3C1NA18-F1
#
_entry.id   AF-A0A3C1NA18-F1
#
_cell.length_a   1.000
_cell.length_b   1.000
_cell.length_c   1.000
_cell.angle_alpha   90.00
_cell.angle_beta   90.00
_cell.angle_gamma   90.00
#
_symmetry.space_group_name_H-M   'P 1'
#
loop_
_entity.id
_entity.type
_entity.pdbx_description
1 polymer ?
#
loop_
_entity_poly.entity_id
_entity_poly.type
_entity_poly.pdbx_seq_one_letter_code
_entity_poly.pdbx_strand_id
1 'polypeptide(L)'
;FYLGIMFAYFVVFPIIFKFFTSTAPEGVAVMTDINAYLSFVLKLFFAFGLAFEVPVATVLMVRMGVTTTTSLAAKRPYIIVGAFVVGMLLTPPDLFSQTMLAIPVWILFEIGLYISKAVKPRASEDPSDISDDELEAELERAAAEIDDDSSR
;
A
#
# COMPACT_ATOMS: atom_id res chain seq x y z
N PHE A 1 -8.06 -0.33 11.15
CA PHE A 1 -8.30 1.05 11.62
C PHE A 1 -7.68 1.30 13.00
N TYR A 2 -8.19 0.69 14.08
CA TYR A 2 -7.65 0.91 15.44
C TYR A 2 -6.16 0.59 15.60
N LEU A 3 -5.67 -0.47 14.95
CA LEU A 3 -4.24 -0.79 14.92
C LEU A 3 -3.40 0.34 14.29
N GLY A 4 -3.95 0.99 13.26
CA GLY A 4 -3.30 2.13 12.60
C GLY A 4 -3.26 3.38 13.48
N ILE A 5 -4.32 3.63 14.25
CA ILE A 5 -4.31 4.70 15.26
C ILE A 5 -3.26 4.40 16.34
N MET A 6 -3.20 3.16 16.82
CA MET A 6 -2.22 2.73 17.82
C MET A 6 -0.79 2.93 17.29
N PHE A 7 -0.52 2.52 16.05
CA PHE A 7 0.77 2.75 15.40
C PHE A 7 1.10 4.24 15.25
N ALA A 8 0.13 5.05 14.83
CA ALA A 8 0.31 6.49 14.70
C ALA A 8 0.67 7.15 16.04
N TYR A 9 0.03 6.73 17.13
CA TYR A 9 0.28 7.26 18.48
C TYR A 9 1.63 6.81 19.05
N PHE A 10 1.96 5.52 18.96
CA PHE A 10 3.15 4.98 19.64
C PHE A 10 4.44 5.06 18.83
N VAL A 11 4.36 5.14 17.49
CA VAL A 11 5.54 5.13 16.62
C VAL A 11 5.70 6.46 15.92
N VAL A 12 4.68 6.88 15.17
CA VAL A 12 4.82 8.03 14.27
C VAL A 12 4.84 9.35 15.04
N PHE A 13 3.93 9.52 16.00
CA PHE A 13 3.83 10.70 16.82
C PHE A 13 5.13 11.04 17.59
N PRO A 14 5.77 10.12 18.35
CA PRO A 14 7.02 10.44 19.05
C PRO A 14 8.17 10.74 18.10
N ILE A 15 8.20 10.11 16.91
CA ILE A 15 9.20 10.41 15.87
C ILE A 15 9.09 11.88 15.43
N ILE A 16 7.86 12.33 15.12
CA ILE A 16 7.60 13.71 14.67
C ILE A 16 7.84 14.71 15.79
N PHE A 17 7.39 14.41 17.02
CA PHE A 17 7.59 15.29 18.17
C PHE A 17 9.07 15.43 18.54
N LYS A 18 9.85 14.35 18.44
CA LYS A 18 11.30 14.38 18.61
C LYS A 18 11.98 15.26 17.56
N PHE A 19 11.51 15.21 16.31
CA PHE A 19 11.99 16.11 15.27
C PHE A 19 11.68 17.58 15.61
N PHE A 20 10.43 17.91 15.91
CA PHE A 20 10.03 19.29 16.26
C PHE A 20 10.82 19.86 17.45
N THR A 21 11.10 19.04 18.47
CA THR A 21 11.91 19.46 19.62
C THR A 21 13.40 19.56 19.31
N SER A 22 13.93 18.75 18.38
CA SER A 22 15.35 18.81 17.96
C SER A 22 15.70 20.02 17.09
N THR A 23 14.72 20.56 16.36
CA THR A 23 14.91 21.71 15.48
C THR A 23 14.65 23.04 16.20
N ALA A 24 14.19 23.00 17.45
CA ALA A 24 13.93 24.18 18.26
C ALA A 24 15.25 24.76 18.84
N PRO A 25 15.54 26.07 18.68
CA PRO A 25 16.70 26.70 19.29
C PRO A 25 16.65 26.63 20.83
N GLU A 26 17.79 26.44 21.48
CA GLU A 26 17.89 26.49 22.94
C GLU A 26 17.31 27.81 23.48
N GLY A 27 16.24 27.72 24.27
CA GLY A 27 15.59 28.87 24.92
C GLY A 27 14.31 29.39 24.25
N VAL A 28 13.90 28.87 23.08
CA VAL A 28 12.57 29.17 22.51
C VAL A 28 11.61 28.07 22.94
N ALA A 29 10.64 28.41 23.80
CA ALA A 29 9.53 27.51 24.07
C ALA A 29 8.80 27.25 22.75
N VAL A 30 8.74 25.99 22.33
CA VAL A 30 7.91 25.54 21.19
C VAL A 30 6.45 25.77 21.57
N MET A 31 5.98 27.01 21.43
CA MET A 31 4.58 27.38 21.64
C MET A 31 3.81 27.05 20.37
N THR A 32 3.71 25.75 20.05
CA THR A 32 2.77 25.31 19.02
C THR A 32 1.37 25.58 19.50
N ASP A 33 0.58 26.29 18.70
CA ASP A 33 -0.84 26.50 18.96
C ASP A 33 -1.53 25.14 19.22
N ILE A 34 -2.22 25.02 20.35
CA ILE A 34 -2.93 23.81 20.74
C ILE A 34 -3.93 23.34 19.67
N ASN A 35 -4.55 24.29 18.93
CA ASN A 35 -5.47 23.98 17.84
C ASN A 35 -4.75 23.39 16.64
N ALA A 36 -3.58 23.95 16.29
CA ALA A 36 -2.77 23.43 15.19
C ALA A 36 -2.23 22.03 15.52
N TYR A 37 -1.75 21.85 16.76
CA TYR A 37 -1.29 20.57 17.27
C TYR A 37 -2.39 19.51 17.28
N LEU A 38 -3.56 19.81 17.86
CA LEU A 38 -4.68 18.87 17.91
C LEU A 38 -5.17 18.52 16.51
N SER A 39 -5.29 19.52 15.63
CA SER A 39 -5.68 19.31 14.23
C SER A 39 -4.69 18.40 13.50
N PHE A 40 -3.38 18.60 13.73
CA PHE A 40 -2.34 17.75 13.16
C PHE A 40 -2.48 16.30 13.64
N VAL A 41 -2.59 16.09 14.95
CA VAL A 41 -2.69 14.75 15.55
C VAL A 41 -3.96 14.02 15.08
N LEU A 42 -5.10 14.72 15.01
CA LEU A 42 -6.35 14.13 14.52
C LEU A 42 -6.22 13.71 13.05
N LYS A 43 -5.68 14.58 12.19
CA LYS A 43 -5.45 14.24 10.77
C LYS A 43 -4.49 13.05 10.64
N LEU A 44 -3.41 13.03 11.44
CA LEU A 44 -2.43 11.95 11.47
C LEU A 44 -3.11 10.61 11.79
N PHE A 45 -3.94 10.56 12.84
CA PHE A 45 -4.66 9.35 13.23
C PHE A 45 -5.64 8.88 12.16
N PHE A 46 -6.37 9.81 11.53
CA PHE A 46 -7.26 9.47 10.42
C PHE A 46 -6.49 8.91 9.21
N ALA A 47 -5.40 9.56 8.82
CA ALA A 47 -4.60 9.15 7.67
C ALA A 47 -3.95 7.78 7.90
N PHE A 48 -3.32 7.54 9.05
CA PHE A 48 -2.73 6.23 9.36
C PHE A 48 -3.78 5.17 9.64
N GLY A 49 -4.89 5.52 10.29
CA GLY A 49 -6.02 4.61 10.51
C GLY A 49 -6.57 4.08 9.19
N LEU A 50 -6.72 4.94 8.19
CA LEU A 50 -7.14 4.58 6.84
C LEU A 50 -6.03 3.87 6.04
N ALA A 51 -4.78 4.29 6.18
CA ALA A 51 -3.65 3.64 5.51
C ALA A 51 -3.50 2.17 5.94
N PHE A 52 -3.81 1.84 7.20
CA PHE A 52 -3.83 0.45 7.69
C PHE A 52 -4.96 -0.41 7.10
N GLU A 53 -5.99 0.18 6.48
CA GLU A 53 -6.99 -0.58 5.72
C GLU A 53 -6.47 -0.99 4.34
N VAL A 54 -5.47 -0.28 3.79
CA VAL A 54 -4.91 -0.57 2.45
C VAL A 54 -4.34 -2.00 2.37
N PRO A 55 -3.49 -2.46 3.31
CA PRO A 55 -3.03 -3.86 3.34
C PRO A 55 -4.18 -4.89 3.35
N VAL A 56 -5.22 -4.64 4.15
CA VAL A 56 -6.37 -5.55 4.28
C VAL A 56 -7.17 -5.60 2.98
N ALA A 57 -7.44 -4.42 2.40
CA ALA A 57 -8.12 -4.30 1.11
C ALA A 57 -7.33 -4.97 -0.01
N THR A 58 -6.01 -4.79 -0.04
CA THR A 58 -5.10 -5.46 -0.98
C THR A 58 -5.19 -6.98 -0.89
N VAL A 59 -5.10 -7.55 0.32
CA VAL A 59 -5.21 -9.00 0.52
C VAL A 59 -6.58 -9.52 0.10
N LEU A 60 -7.64 -8.79 0.41
CA LEU A 60 -9.01 -9.17 0.03
C LEU A 60 -9.19 -9.16 -1.49
N MET A 61 -8.70 -8.12 -2.19
CA MET A 61 -8.78 -8.02 -3.65
C MET A 61 -8.01 -9.16 -4.35
N VAL A 62 -6.82 -9.51 -3.85
CA VAL A 62 -6.04 -10.65 -4.37
C VAL A 62 -6.76 -11.97 -4.12
N ARG A 63 -7.33 -12.16 -2.93
CA ARG A 63 -8.12 -13.36 -2.59
C ARG A 63 -9.36 -13.50 -3.46
N MET A 64 -9.97 -12.39 -3.87
CA MET A 64 -11.15 -12.36 -4.75
C MET A 64 -10.81 -12.51 -6.24
N GLY A 65 -9.53 -12.53 -6.63
CA GLY A 65 -9.12 -12.59 -8.03
C GLY A 65 -9.30 -11.28 -8.81
N VAL A 66 -9.61 -10.16 -8.12
CA VAL A 66 -9.78 -8.84 -8.76
C VAL A 66 -8.43 -8.25 -9.21
N THR A 67 -7.33 -8.67 -8.57
CA THR A 67 -6.00 -8.15 -8.86
C THR A 67 -4.91 -9.15 -8.47
N THR A 68 -3.74 -9.07 -9.11
CA THR A 68 -2.59 -9.93 -8.81
C THR A 68 -1.56 -9.22 -7.94
N THR A 69 -0.81 -9.98 -7.14
CA THR A 69 0.28 -9.44 -6.31
C THR A 69 1.36 -8.77 -7.15
N THR A 70 1.61 -9.27 -8.36
CA THR A 70 2.53 -8.70 -9.35
C THR A 70 2.07 -7.32 -9.83
N SER A 71 0.78 -7.16 -10.14
CA SER A 71 0.19 -5.87 -10.52
C SER A 71 0.30 -4.84 -9.39
N LEU A 72 0.07 -5.26 -8.14
CA LEU A 72 0.23 -4.38 -6.98
C LEU A 72 1.68 -4.02 -6.69
N ALA A 73 2.61 -4.96 -6.92
CA ALA A 73 4.04 -4.69 -6.80
C ALA A 73 4.52 -3.64 -7.82
N ALA A 74 3.96 -3.62 -9.03
CA ALA A 74 4.25 -2.57 -10.01
C ALA A 74 3.80 -1.17 -9.54
N LYS A 75 2.83 -1.11 -8.61
CA LYS A 75 2.29 0.16 -8.09
C LYS A 75 3.07 0.78 -6.91
N ARG A 76 4.23 0.22 -6.55
CA ARG A 76 5.13 0.78 -5.52
C ARG A 76 5.35 2.30 -5.64
N PRO A 77 5.62 2.87 -6.84
CA PRO A 77 5.85 4.31 -6.98
C PRO A 77 4.61 5.14 -6.62
N TYR A 78 3.40 4.66 -6.94
CA TYR A 78 2.16 5.37 -6.64
C TYR A 78 1.89 5.46 -5.13
N ILE A 79 2.24 4.41 -4.38
CA ILE A 79 2.11 4.42 -2.92
C ILE A 79 3.08 5.41 -2.29
N ILE A 80 4.32 5.46 -2.77
CA ILE A 80 5.32 6.41 -2.30
C ILE A 80 4.84 7.85 -2.57
N VAL A 81 4.39 8.14 -3.81
CA VAL A 81 3.83 9.45 -4.16
C VAL A 81 2.60 9.77 -3.30
N GLY A 82 1.69 8.81 -3.09
CA GLY A 82 0.54 8.97 -2.21
C GLY A 82 0.93 9.28 -0.76
N ALA A 83 1.97 8.63 -0.24
CA ALA A 83 2.50 8.91 1.10
C ALA A 83 3.03 10.35 1.22
N PHE A 84 3.72 10.85 0.19
CA PHE A 84 4.17 12.25 0.14
C PHE A 84 2.99 13.23 0.04
N VAL A 85 1.99 12.94 -0.78
CA VAL A 85 0.78 13.77 -0.91
C VAL A 85 0.03 13.85 0.42
N VAL A 86 -0.13 12.72 1.11
CA VAL A 86 -0.73 12.68 2.45
C VAL A 86 0.16 13.44 3.43
N GLY A 87 1.48 13.26 3.38
CA GLY A 87 2.44 14.02 4.20
C GLY A 87 2.30 15.53 4.03
N MET A 88 2.13 16.01 2.79
CA MET A 88 1.88 17.43 2.48
C MET A 88 0.54 17.96 3.00
N LEU A 89 -0.47 17.10 3.15
CA LEU A 89 -1.76 17.48 3.71
C LEU A 89 -1.74 17.51 5.25
N LEU A 90 -0.96 16.61 5.85
CA LEU A 90 -0.84 16.47 7.30
C LEU A 90 0.08 17.53 7.90
N THR A 91 1.27 17.66 7.35
CA THR A 91 2.26 18.67 7.77
C THR A 91 2.24 19.84 6.80
N PRO A 92 2.57 21.08 7.24
CA PRO A 92 3.01 22.11 6.30
C PRO A 92 4.13 21.57 5.39
N PRO A 93 4.50 22.24 4.28
CA PRO A 93 5.51 21.75 3.33
C PRO A 93 6.93 21.64 3.95
N ASP A 94 7.13 20.65 4.80
CA ASP A 94 8.36 20.31 5.52
C ASP A 94 8.89 18.98 4.99
N LEU A 95 9.96 19.05 4.19
CA LEU A 95 10.56 17.89 3.54
C LEU A 95 11.03 16.82 4.53
N PHE A 96 11.52 17.23 5.71
CA PHE A 96 12.06 16.30 6.71
C PHE A 96 10.96 15.47 7.34
N SER A 97 9.92 16.11 7.90
CA SER A 97 8.78 15.39 8.50
C SER A 97 8.03 14.56 7.45
N GLN A 98 7.93 15.04 6.20
CA GLN A 98 7.29 14.28 5.12
C GLN A 98 8.05 13.00 4.77
N THR A 99 9.38 13.07 4.65
CA THR A 99 10.21 11.90 4.35
C THR A 99 10.18 10.91 5.52
N MET A 100 10.23 11.42 6.75
CA MET A 100 10.16 10.64 7.97
C MET A 100 8.81 9.91 8.13
N LEU A 101 7.72 10.51 7.64
CA LEU A 101 6.38 9.93 7.55
C LEU A 101 6.23 8.91 6.40
N ALA A 102 6.89 9.13 5.27
CA ALA A 102 6.82 8.25 4.11
C ALA A 102 7.40 6.85 4.41
N ILE A 103 8.44 6.77 5.25
CA ILE A 103 9.07 5.50 5.64
C ILE A 103 8.06 4.54 6.32
N PRO A 104 7.34 4.92 7.39
CA PRO A 104 6.28 4.11 7.98
C PRO A 104 5.23 3.63 6.97
N VAL A 105 4.76 4.51 6.09
CA VAL A 105 3.72 4.18 5.08
C VAL A 105 4.25 3.16 4.07
N TRP A 106 5.51 3.31 3.65
CA TRP A 106 6.16 2.36 2.76
C TRP A 106 6.30 0.96 3.40
N ILE A 107 6.73 0.90 4.67
CA ILE A 107 6.83 -0.35 5.43
C ILE A 107 5.45 -1.04 5.52
N LEU A 108 4.42 -0.27 5.81
CA LEU A 108 3.03 -0.75 5.87
C LEU A 108 2.58 -1.40 4.56
N PHE A 109 2.88 -0.75 3.44
CA PHE A 109 2.58 -1.29 2.13
C PHE A 109 3.36 -2.58 1.84
N GLU A 110 4.65 -2.62 2.15
CA GLU A 110 5.47 -3.82 1.93
C GLU A 110 4.95 -5.01 2.73
N ILE A 111 4.53 -4.79 3.99
CA ILE A 111 3.90 -5.82 4.83
C ILE A 111 2.61 -6.32 4.17
N GLY A 112 1.75 -5.43 3.69
CA GLY A 112 0.51 -5.82 2.99
C GLY A 112 0.77 -6.62 1.72
N LEU A 113 1.77 -6.22 0.94
CA LEU A 113 2.17 -6.92 -0.26
C LEU A 113 2.76 -8.30 0.06
N TYR A 114 3.58 -8.39 1.11
CA TYR A 114 4.15 -9.65 1.58
C TYR A 114 3.07 -10.63 2.05
N ILE A 115 2.10 -10.15 2.85
CA ILE A 115 0.97 -10.97 3.30
C ILE A 115 0.12 -11.44 2.11
N SER A 116 -0.13 -10.57 1.12
CA SER A 116 -0.91 -10.96 -0.06
C SER A 116 -0.21 -12.01 -0.92
N LYS A 117 1.13 -12.05 -0.96
CA LYS A 117 1.89 -13.14 -1.61
C LYS A 117 1.71 -14.49 -0.92
N ALA A 118 1.50 -14.52 0.40
CA ALA A 118 1.28 -15.75 1.14
C ALA A 118 -0.15 -16.31 0.99
N VAL A 119 -1.07 -15.51 0.45
CA VAL A 119 -2.45 -15.91 0.20
C VAL A 119 -2.54 -16.46 -1.23
N LYS A 120 -2.85 -17.76 -1.37
CA LYS A 120 -3.15 -18.35 -2.68
C LYS A 120 -4.34 -17.60 -3.30
N PRO A 121 -4.21 -17.07 -4.53
CA PRO A 121 -5.36 -16.61 -5.31
C PRO A 121 -6.38 -17.74 -5.34
N ARG A 122 -7.64 -17.43 -5.05
CA ARG A 122 -8.72 -18.38 -5.35
C ARG A 122 -8.73 -18.46 -6.87
N ALA A 123 -8.47 -19.65 -7.43
CA ALA A 123 -8.38 -19.91 -8.86
C ALA A 123 -9.43 -19.11 -9.63
N SER A 124 -9.02 -17.96 -10.14
CA SER A 124 -9.72 -17.22 -11.17
C SER A 124 -9.00 -17.64 -12.42
N GLU A 125 -9.72 -18.31 -13.32
CA GLU A 125 -9.34 -18.55 -14.70
C GLU A 125 -8.92 -17.21 -15.31
N ASP A 126 -7.64 -16.88 -15.20
CA ASP A 126 -7.02 -15.80 -15.94
C ASP A 126 -6.50 -16.47 -17.23
N PRO A 127 -7.07 -16.17 -18.41
CA PRO A 127 -6.60 -16.75 -19.67
C PRO A 127 -5.13 -16.42 -19.96
N SER A 128 -4.53 -15.49 -19.22
CA SER A 128 -3.10 -15.17 -19.29
C SER A 128 -2.21 -16.01 -18.38
N ASP A 129 -2.79 -16.91 -17.57
CA ASP A 129 -2.09 -17.86 -16.68
C ASP A 129 -2.12 -19.30 -17.23
N ILE A 130 -2.60 -19.47 -18.47
CA ILE A 130 -2.43 -20.71 -19.24
C ILE A 130 -0.94 -20.84 -19.54
N SER A 131 -0.29 -21.86 -18.98
CA SER A 131 1.11 -22.13 -19.29
C SER A 131 1.28 -22.37 -20.79
N ASP A 132 2.40 -21.94 -21.39
CA ASP A 132 2.65 -22.09 -22.84
C ASP A 132 2.40 -23.54 -23.31
N ASP A 133 2.72 -24.53 -22.45
CA ASP A 133 2.47 -25.96 -22.67
C ASP A 133 0.97 -26.32 -22.78
N GLU A 134 0.11 -25.64 -22.02
CA GLU A 134 -1.34 -25.85 -22.01
C GLU A 134 -2.02 -25.16 -23.20
N LEU A 135 -1.50 -24.00 -23.63
CA LEU A 135 -1.93 -23.32 -24.86
C LEU A 135 -1.55 -24.14 -26.10
N GLU A 136 -0.33 -24.70 -26.14
CA GLU A 136 0.10 -25.61 -27.21
C GLU A 136 -0.78 -26.87 -27.26
N ALA A 137 -1.10 -27.47 -26.11
CA ALA A 137 -1.98 -28.63 -26.04
C ALA A 137 -3.43 -28.33 -26.48
N GLU A 138 -3.94 -27.13 -26.20
CA GLU A 138 -5.28 -26.71 -26.63
C GLU A 138 -5.33 -26.36 -28.12
N LEU A 139 -4.28 -25.72 -28.66
CA LEU A 139 -4.10 -25.47 -30.09
C LEU A 139 -3.92 -26.76 -30.88
N GLU A 140 -3.19 -27.75 -30.35
CA GLU A 140 -2.99 -29.05 -30.98
C GLU A 140 -4.30 -29.86 -31.00
N ARG A 141 -5.10 -29.81 -29.92
CA ARG A 141 -6.45 -30.40 -29.90
C ARG A 141 -7.40 -29.72 -30.89
N ALA A 142 -7.40 -28.38 -30.93
CA ALA A 142 -8.23 -27.63 -31.87
C ALA A 142 -7.82 -27.88 -33.33
N ALA A 143 -6.52 -28.01 -33.61
CA ALA A 143 -6.02 -28.37 -34.94
C ALA A 143 -6.41 -29.80 -35.34
N ALA A 144 -6.37 -30.74 -34.40
CA ALA A 144 -6.81 -32.12 -34.64
C ALA A 144 -8.31 -32.23 -34.92
N GLU A 145 -9.15 -31.41 -34.26
CA GLU A 145 -10.59 -31.35 -34.55
C GLU A 145 -10.89 -30.75 -35.93
N ILE A 146 -10.10 -29.78 -36.40
CA ILE A 146 -10.25 -29.19 -37.73
C ILE A 146 -9.80 -30.16 -38.84
N ASP A 147 -8.78 -30.98 -38.59
CA ASP A 147 -8.29 -31.97 -39.56
C ASP A 147 -9.31 -33.14 -39.74
N ASP A 148 -9.99 -33.55 -38.66
CA ASP A 148 -11.05 -34.59 -38.70
C ASP A 148 -12.33 -34.11 -39.44
N ASP A 149 -12.67 -32.82 -39.38
CA ASP A 149 -13.80 -32.25 -40.12
C ASP A 149 -13.49 -32.01 -41.62
N SER A 150 -12.21 -31.77 -41.95
CA SER A 150 -11.78 -31.57 -43.35
C SER A 150 -11.62 -32.86 -44.17
N SER A 151 -11.63 -34.01 -43.51
CA SER A 151 -11.44 -35.33 -44.12
C SER A 151 -12.75 -36.12 -44.31
N ARG A 152 -13.91 -35.49 -44.05
CA ARG A 152 -15.26 -35.98 -44.34
C ARG A 152 -15.86 -35.43 -45.63
#